data_AF-A0A2H5WNN2-F1
#
_entry.id   AF-A0A2H5WNN2-F1
#
_cell.length_a   1.000
_cell.length_b   1.000
_cell.length_c   1.000
_cell.angle_alpha   90.00
_cell.angle_beta   90.00
_cell.angle_gamma   90.00
#
_symmetry.space_group_name_H-M   'P 1'
#
loop_
_entity.id
_entity.type
_entity.pdbx_description
1 polymer ?
#
loop_
_entity_poly.entity_id
_entity_poly.type
_entity_poly.pdbx_seq_one_letter_code
_entity_poly.pdbx_strand_id
1 'polypeptide(L)'
;MALKFLKQNEIVDANRMNPLPAEVVGEIETRAVAPLIPHTYFIPNTGITDPNNILVTHADILQSSAAEQPTLAGTGKYRALVVFVAVDAVDTYHYRIFARATNSNGDPLIPTGGWASVKQGSYTPPTGATAPVHFRIDIGLTTPSEAYYDQYRIIVVRHGSGSPNAYAKVIGVR
;
A
#
# COMPACT_ATOMS: atom_id res chain seq x y z
N MET A 1 48.15 -11.77 -16.17
CA MET A 1 47.33 -10.69 -16.75
C MET A 1 46.82 -9.84 -15.61
N ALA A 2 47.02 -8.52 -15.67
CA ALA A 2 46.42 -7.60 -14.70
C ALA A 2 44.93 -7.40 -15.05
N LEU A 3 44.06 -7.37 -14.04
CA LEU A 3 42.65 -7.06 -14.20
C LEU A 3 42.51 -5.57 -14.54
N LYS A 4 41.76 -5.22 -15.58
CA LYS A 4 41.57 -3.83 -16.06
C LYS A 4 40.11 -3.41 -15.97
N PHE A 5 39.85 -2.12 -15.76
CA PHE A 5 38.51 -1.55 -15.76
C PHE A 5 38.48 -0.12 -16.32
N LEU A 6 37.29 0.34 -16.71
CA LEU A 6 37.06 1.69 -17.23
C LEU A 6 36.89 2.69 -16.08
N LYS A 7 37.69 3.75 -16.04
CA LYS A 7 37.60 4.85 -15.07
C LYS A 7 37.74 6.18 -15.82
N GLN A 8 36.74 7.06 -15.73
CA GLN A 8 36.76 8.39 -16.37
C GLN A 8 37.16 8.35 -17.86
N ASN A 9 36.58 7.41 -18.62
CA ASN A 9 36.86 7.14 -20.05
C ASN A 9 38.25 6.60 -20.39
N GLU A 10 39.04 6.17 -19.40
CA GLU A 10 40.33 5.50 -19.62
C GLU A 10 40.33 4.08 -19.05
N ILE A 11 41.04 3.15 -19.71
CA ILE A 11 41.22 1.78 -19.21
C ILE A 11 42.43 1.75 -18.29
N VAL A 12 42.21 1.44 -17.02
CA VAL A 12 43.26 1.41 -15.97
C VAL A 12 43.43 0.00 -15.39
N ASP A 13 44.63 -0.30 -14.90
CA ASP A 13 44.92 -1.52 -14.14
C ASP A 13 44.38 -1.44 -12.71
N ALA A 14 43.78 -2.53 -12.23
CA ALA A 14 43.39 -2.68 -10.84
C ALA A 14 44.63 -2.78 -9.94
N ASN A 15 44.85 -1.75 -9.12
CA ASN A 15 45.99 -1.67 -8.20
C ASN A 15 45.62 -0.82 -6.97
N ARG A 16 46.56 -0.56 -6.07
CA ARG A 16 46.31 0.25 -4.86
C ARG A 16 45.90 1.71 -5.15
N MET A 17 46.36 2.27 -6.26
CA MET A 17 46.02 3.64 -6.70
C MET A 17 44.69 3.68 -7.46
N ASN A 18 44.30 2.57 -8.09
CA ASN A 18 43.06 2.37 -8.82
C ASN A 18 42.37 1.10 -8.31
N PRO A 19 41.81 1.11 -7.09
CA PRO A 19 41.06 -0.03 -6.60
C PRO A 19 39.85 -0.27 -7.50
N LEU A 20 39.42 -1.54 -7.59
CA LEU A 20 38.17 -1.87 -8.27
C LEU A 20 37.02 -1.05 -7.66
N PRO A 21 36.06 -0.56 -8.48
CA PRO A 21 34.85 0.04 -7.94
C PRO A 21 34.17 -0.98 -7.03
N ALA A 22 34.06 -0.66 -5.75
CA ALA A 22 33.21 -1.41 -4.84
C ALA A 22 31.78 -0.94 -5.08
N GLU A 23 30.85 -1.88 -5.27
CA GLU A 23 29.43 -1.59 -5.20
C GLU A 23 29.15 -0.98 -3.82
N VAL A 24 28.67 0.27 -3.79
CA VAL A 24 28.22 0.90 -2.55
C VAL A 24 26.86 0.31 -2.22
N VAL A 25 26.85 -0.85 -1.57
CA VAL A 25 25.64 -1.46 -1.04
C VAL A 25 25.18 -0.59 0.14
N GLY A 26 24.23 0.31 -0.10
CA GLY A 26 23.62 1.11 0.96
C GLY A 26 23.46 2.61 0.68
N GLU A 27 23.73 3.11 -0.53
CA GLU A 27 23.20 4.42 -0.91
C GLU A 27 21.67 4.30 -0.96
N ILE A 28 21.02 4.75 0.12
CA ILE A 28 19.60 5.02 0.13
C ILE A 28 19.41 6.11 -0.92
N GLU A 29 18.92 5.75 -2.12
CA GLU A 29 18.38 6.71 -3.06
C GLU A 29 17.20 7.41 -2.37
N THR A 30 17.47 8.50 -1.64
CA THR A 30 16.44 9.40 -1.15
C THR A 30 15.97 10.23 -2.32
N ARG A 31 15.20 9.62 -3.21
CA ARG A 31 14.45 10.36 -4.22
C ARG A 31 13.42 11.17 -3.44
N ALA A 32 13.44 12.49 -3.59
CA ALA A 32 12.35 13.34 -3.14
C ALA A 32 11.13 13.03 -4.00
N VAL A 33 10.40 11.97 -3.67
CA VAL A 33 9.13 11.67 -4.28
C VAL A 33 8.16 12.68 -3.69
N ALA A 34 7.71 13.64 -4.50
CA ALA A 34 6.59 14.50 -4.09
C ALA A 34 5.45 13.59 -3.62
N PRO A 35 4.88 13.79 -2.42
CA PRO A 35 3.79 12.96 -1.94
C PRO A 35 2.62 13.10 -2.92
N LEU A 36 2.41 12.07 -3.74
CA LEU A 36 1.29 12.01 -4.65
C LEU A 36 0.09 11.55 -3.82
N ILE A 37 -0.93 12.42 -3.69
CA ILE A 37 -2.10 12.17 -2.86
C ILE A 37 -3.27 11.79 -3.78
N PRO A 38 -3.54 10.49 -4.02
CA PRO A 38 -4.75 10.09 -4.71
C PRO A 38 -5.95 10.29 -3.78
N HIS A 39 -6.88 11.17 -4.16
CA HIS A 39 -8.20 11.20 -3.54
C HIS A 39 -9.07 10.13 -4.18
N THR A 40 -9.61 9.22 -3.36
CA THR A 40 -10.50 8.18 -3.84
C THR A 40 -11.79 8.18 -3.02
N TYR A 41 -12.91 7.98 -3.70
CA TYR A 41 -14.22 7.96 -3.08
C TYR A 41 -14.62 6.52 -2.79
N PHE A 42 -15.17 6.28 -1.61
CA PHE A 42 -15.71 4.99 -1.22
C PHE A 42 -17.23 5.00 -1.37
N ILE A 43 -17.82 3.91 -1.88
CA ILE A 43 -19.26 3.70 -1.84
C ILE A 43 -19.57 2.54 -0.88
N PRO A 44 -20.60 2.67 -0.03
CA PRO A 44 -21.00 1.61 0.87
C PRO A 44 -21.54 0.41 0.09
N ASN A 45 -21.02 -0.77 0.40
CA ASN A 45 -21.71 -2.03 0.19
C ASN A 45 -22.53 -2.32 1.45
N THR A 46 -23.83 -2.53 1.27
CA THR A 46 -24.79 -2.77 2.35
C THR A 46 -24.89 -4.27 2.65
N GLY A 47 -25.32 -4.62 3.86
CA GLY A 47 -25.72 -6.00 4.19
C GLY A 47 -24.62 -6.91 4.75
N ILE A 48 -23.57 -6.34 5.33
CA ILE A 48 -22.65 -7.13 6.16
C ILE A 48 -23.32 -7.41 7.50
N THR A 49 -23.12 -8.61 8.05
CA THR A 49 -23.72 -9.06 9.31
C THR A 49 -22.76 -9.00 10.49
N ASP A 50 -21.45 -9.03 10.25
CA ASP A 50 -20.43 -8.91 11.29
C ASP A 50 -19.34 -7.91 10.86
N PRO A 51 -19.20 -6.76 11.54
CA PRO A 51 -18.19 -5.77 11.23
C PRO A 51 -16.75 -6.25 11.48
N ASN A 52 -16.56 -7.36 12.20
CA ASN A 52 -15.25 -8.00 12.39
C ASN A 52 -14.88 -8.97 11.26
N ASN A 53 -15.85 -9.39 10.44
CA ASN A 53 -15.62 -10.33 9.35
C ASN A 53 -15.27 -9.60 8.04
N ILE A 54 -14.20 -8.81 8.06
CA ILE A 54 -13.74 -8.07 6.88
C ILE A 54 -12.98 -9.00 5.93
N LEU A 55 -13.62 -9.41 4.84
CA LEU A 55 -13.09 -10.31 3.82
C LEU A 55 -12.57 -9.55 2.59
N VAL A 56 -11.58 -10.13 1.91
CA VAL A 56 -11.02 -9.59 0.66
C VAL A 56 -12.03 -9.52 -0.49
N THR A 57 -13.14 -10.25 -0.39
CA THR A 57 -14.20 -10.33 -1.40
C THR A 57 -15.19 -9.17 -1.35
N HIS A 58 -15.15 -8.29 -0.34
CA HIS A 58 -16.05 -7.13 -0.26
C HIS A 58 -15.85 -6.19 -1.45
N ALA A 59 -16.86 -6.11 -2.30
CA ALA A 59 -16.80 -5.39 -3.58
C ALA A 59 -16.63 -3.88 -3.40
N ASP A 60 -15.93 -3.27 -4.37
CA ASP A 60 -15.71 -1.82 -4.44
C ASP A 60 -16.88 -1.07 -5.12
N ILE A 61 -16.67 0.22 -5.43
CA ILE A 61 -17.62 1.09 -6.12
C ILE A 61 -18.12 0.54 -7.47
N LEU A 62 -17.34 -0.31 -8.14
CA LEU A 62 -17.70 -0.92 -9.41
C LEU A 62 -18.33 -2.30 -9.23
N GLN A 63 -18.71 -2.65 -7.99
CA GLN A 63 -19.11 -4.00 -7.60
C GLN A 63 -18.04 -5.04 -8.00
N SER A 64 -16.78 -4.61 -8.07
CA SER A 64 -15.67 -5.40 -8.56
C SER A 64 -14.74 -5.81 -7.42
N SER A 65 -14.07 -6.93 -7.62
CA SER A 65 -12.92 -7.34 -6.83
C SER A 65 -11.62 -7.34 -7.63
N ALA A 66 -11.70 -6.98 -8.91
CA ALA A 66 -10.54 -6.83 -9.79
C ALA A 66 -9.69 -5.63 -9.33
N ALA A 67 -8.40 -5.67 -9.65
CA ALA A 67 -7.57 -4.52 -9.39
C ALA A 67 -7.83 -3.40 -10.39
N GLU A 68 -7.96 -2.18 -9.88
CA GLU A 68 -7.86 -1.00 -10.74
C GLU A 68 -6.44 -0.94 -11.33
N GLN A 69 -6.35 -0.49 -12.59
CA GLN A 69 -5.08 -0.08 -13.19
C GLN A 69 -4.37 0.88 -12.23
N PRO A 70 -3.02 0.89 -12.18
CA PRO A 70 -2.28 1.66 -11.19
C PRO A 70 -2.79 3.10 -11.13
N THR A 71 -3.35 3.46 -9.98
CA THR A 71 -3.83 4.81 -9.70
C THR A 71 -2.65 5.79 -9.69
N LEU A 72 -1.45 5.27 -9.38
CA LEU A 72 -0.18 5.98 -9.45
C LEU A 72 0.83 5.11 -10.23
N ALA A 73 1.50 5.71 -11.22
CA ALA A 73 2.51 5.05 -12.06
C ALA A 73 3.85 5.79 -11.99
N GLY A 74 4.97 5.05 -12.05
CA GLY A 74 6.34 5.60 -12.02
C GLY A 74 6.81 6.00 -10.61
N THR A 75 6.13 5.52 -9.59
CA THR A 75 6.36 5.93 -8.20
C THR A 75 7.49 5.18 -7.50
N GLY A 76 8.00 4.12 -8.14
CA GLY A 76 9.01 3.26 -7.56
C GLY A 76 8.43 2.36 -6.46
N LYS A 77 9.29 1.62 -5.77
CA LYS A 77 8.85 0.69 -4.72
C LYS A 77 8.54 1.47 -3.44
N TYR A 78 7.27 1.73 -3.16
CA TYR A 78 6.88 2.27 -1.85
C TYR A 78 7.06 1.24 -0.74
N ARG A 79 7.62 1.69 0.38
CA ARG A 79 7.77 0.91 1.62
C ARG A 79 6.66 1.18 2.65
N ALA A 80 5.84 2.19 2.40
CA ALA A 80 4.74 2.55 3.28
C ALA A 80 3.60 3.22 2.50
N LEU A 81 2.37 2.92 2.89
CA LEU A 81 1.14 3.59 2.47
C LEU A 81 0.48 4.20 3.70
N VAL A 82 0.08 5.47 3.60
CA VAL A 82 -0.70 6.15 4.64
C VAL A 82 -2.08 6.43 4.06
N VAL A 83 -3.11 5.95 4.74
CA VAL A 83 -4.51 6.17 4.34
C VAL A 83 -5.14 7.15 5.31
N PHE A 84 -5.61 8.28 4.78
CA PHE A 84 -6.44 9.23 5.51
C PHE A 84 -7.89 8.94 5.21
N VAL A 85 -8.69 8.73 6.24
CA VAL A 85 -10.12 8.44 6.13
C VAL A 85 -10.89 9.59 6.74
N ALA A 86 -11.87 10.12 6.00
CA ALA A 86 -12.83 11.11 6.47
C ALA A 86 -14.22 10.48 6.43
N VAL A 87 -15.00 10.63 7.50
CA VAL A 87 -16.34 10.04 7.64
C VAL A 87 -17.31 11.04 8.27
N ASP A 88 -18.55 11.06 7.76
CA ASP A 88 -19.57 12.02 8.19
C ASP A 88 -20.43 11.51 9.37
N ALA A 89 -20.04 10.39 9.99
CA ALA A 89 -20.71 9.83 11.16
C ALA A 89 -19.72 9.61 12.31
N VAL A 90 -20.21 9.80 13.53
CA VAL A 90 -19.44 9.52 14.75
C VAL A 90 -19.80 8.10 15.21
N ASP A 91 -18.94 7.14 14.88
CA ASP A 91 -19.18 5.72 15.12
C ASP A 91 -17.86 4.94 15.25
N THR A 92 -17.92 3.68 15.63
CA THR A 92 -16.73 2.81 15.56
C THR A 92 -16.55 2.28 14.14
N TYR A 93 -15.31 2.32 13.65
CA TYR A 93 -14.92 1.87 12.33
C TYR A 93 -13.91 0.75 12.45
N HIS A 94 -14.20 -0.41 11.87
CA HIS A 94 -13.25 -1.51 11.73
C HIS A 94 -12.59 -1.41 10.36
N TYR A 95 -11.33 -1.79 10.25
CA TYR A 95 -10.67 -1.80 8.96
C TYR A 95 -9.77 -3.02 8.81
N ARG A 96 -9.65 -3.48 7.57
CA ARG A 96 -8.65 -4.46 7.16
C ARG A 96 -8.13 -4.08 5.79
N ILE A 97 -6.81 -4.14 5.67
CA ILE A 97 -6.08 -3.83 4.45
C ILE A 97 -5.44 -5.11 3.94
N PHE A 98 -5.73 -5.42 2.70
CA PHE A 98 -5.07 -6.50 1.97
C PHE A 98 -4.07 -5.90 0.99
N ALA A 99 -2.99 -6.61 0.70
CA ALA A 99 -2.04 -6.21 -0.32
C ALA A 99 -1.60 -7.41 -1.14
N ARG A 100 -1.22 -7.18 -2.40
CA ARG A 100 -0.65 -8.20 -3.27
C ARG A 100 0.42 -7.62 -4.17
N ALA A 101 1.30 -8.48 -4.63
CA ALA A 101 2.34 -8.16 -5.59
C ALA A 101 1.92 -8.65 -6.98
N THR A 102 2.17 -7.84 -8.00
CA THR A 102 1.83 -8.17 -9.39
C THR A 102 3.05 -8.15 -10.31
N ASN A 103 2.97 -8.88 -11.43
CA ASN A 103 3.98 -8.86 -12.50
C ASN A 103 3.85 -7.56 -13.32
N SER A 104 4.71 -7.35 -14.32
CA SER A 104 4.64 -6.17 -15.20
C SER A 104 3.29 -5.98 -15.89
N ASN A 105 2.53 -7.05 -16.13
CA ASN A 105 1.29 -7.04 -16.89
C ASN A 105 0.05 -6.72 -16.05
N GLY A 106 0.14 -6.76 -14.71
CA GLY A 106 -1.05 -6.58 -13.84
C GLY A 106 -1.41 -7.83 -13.05
N ASP A 107 -0.80 -8.97 -13.38
CA ASP A 107 -1.23 -10.25 -12.85
C ASP A 107 -0.63 -10.52 -11.48
N PRO A 108 -1.39 -11.11 -10.53
CA PRO A 108 -0.85 -11.51 -9.24
C PRO A 108 0.35 -12.46 -9.39
N LEU A 109 1.41 -12.21 -8.63
CA LEU A 109 2.59 -13.10 -8.57
C LEU A 109 2.33 -14.42 -7.82
N ILE A 110 1.19 -14.53 -7.11
CA ILE A 110 0.81 -15.72 -6.33
C ILE A 110 -0.50 -16.31 -6.88
N PRO A 111 -0.62 -17.64 -7.09
CA PRO A 111 -1.68 -18.24 -7.94
C PRO A 111 -3.10 -18.32 -7.36
N THR A 112 -3.39 -17.74 -6.20
CA THR A 112 -4.72 -17.78 -5.55
C THR A 112 -5.23 -16.39 -5.18
N GLY A 113 -5.20 -15.47 -6.15
CA GLY A 113 -5.64 -14.08 -5.98
C GLY A 113 -4.61 -13.17 -5.28
N GLY A 114 -3.65 -13.76 -4.56
CA GLY A 114 -2.41 -13.14 -4.12
C GLY A 114 -2.52 -12.10 -3.00
N TRP A 115 -3.72 -11.89 -2.45
CA TRP A 115 -3.98 -10.91 -1.40
C TRP A 115 -3.59 -11.45 -0.02
N ALA A 116 -2.68 -10.76 0.66
CA ALA A 116 -2.32 -10.98 2.05
C ALA A 116 -2.88 -9.87 2.93
N SER A 117 -3.41 -10.19 4.12
CA SER A 117 -3.78 -9.17 5.09
C SER A 117 -2.52 -8.54 5.66
N VAL A 118 -2.32 -7.25 5.42
CA VAL A 118 -1.12 -6.52 5.86
C VAL A 118 -1.39 -5.59 7.04
N LYS A 119 -2.67 -5.24 7.28
CA LYS A 119 -3.06 -4.41 8.43
C LYS A 119 -4.51 -4.66 8.80
N GLN A 120 -4.81 -4.64 10.08
CA GLN A 120 -6.19 -4.62 10.59
C GLN A 120 -6.28 -3.84 11.90
N GLY A 121 -7.47 -3.34 12.22
CA GLY A 121 -7.71 -2.66 13.48
C GLY A 121 -9.10 -2.03 13.53
N SER A 122 -9.30 -1.18 14.52
CA SER A 122 -10.49 -0.34 14.63
C SER A 122 -10.10 1.08 15.04
N TYR A 123 -11.02 2.00 14.80
CA TYR A 123 -10.96 3.38 15.23
C TYR A 123 -12.31 3.74 15.87
N THR A 124 -12.25 4.24 17.10
CA THR A 124 -13.41 4.78 17.81
C THR A 124 -13.14 6.26 18.11
N PRO A 125 -13.97 7.19 17.61
CA PRO A 125 -13.85 8.59 17.92
C PRO A 125 -13.90 8.82 19.44
N PRO A 126 -13.15 9.79 19.98
CA PRO A 126 -13.23 10.12 21.41
C PRO A 126 -14.62 10.61 21.78
N THR A 127 -15.00 10.44 23.05
CA THR A 127 -16.27 10.94 23.58
C THR A 127 -16.43 12.43 23.31
N GLY A 128 -17.57 12.83 22.76
CA GLY A 128 -17.86 14.22 22.40
C GLY A 128 -17.37 14.65 21.01
N ALA A 129 -16.81 13.73 20.20
CA ALA A 129 -16.49 14.03 18.81
C ALA A 129 -17.73 14.45 18.00
N THR A 130 -17.52 15.36 17.06
CA THR A 130 -18.52 15.84 16.09
C THR A 130 -18.06 15.50 14.68
N ALA A 131 -19.00 15.20 13.78
CA ALA A 131 -18.69 14.95 12.37
C ALA A 131 -18.22 16.25 11.65
N PRO A 132 -17.38 16.15 10.61
CA PRO A 132 -16.74 14.93 10.11
C PRO A 132 -15.62 14.45 11.03
N VAL A 133 -15.45 13.13 11.14
CA VAL A 133 -14.36 12.52 11.89
C VAL A 133 -13.25 12.08 10.93
N HIS A 134 -12.01 12.26 11.35
CA HIS A 134 -10.83 11.92 10.57
C HIS A 134 -9.95 10.93 11.34
N PHE A 135 -9.45 9.93 10.63
CA PHE A 135 -8.46 9.01 11.19
C PHE A 135 -7.45 8.57 10.14
N ARG A 136 -6.31 8.08 10.64
CA ARG A 136 -5.14 7.69 9.85
C ARG A 136 -4.89 6.21 10.02
N ILE A 137 -4.61 5.51 8.92
CA ILE A 137 -4.15 4.13 8.91
C ILE A 137 -2.74 4.12 8.31
N ASP A 138 -1.78 3.68 9.10
CA ASP A 138 -0.39 3.50 8.67
C ASP A 138 -0.12 2.05 8.29
N ILE A 139 0.20 1.86 7.01
CA ILE A 139 0.61 0.60 6.40
C ILE A 139 2.10 0.75 6.08
N GLY A 140 2.93 0.66 7.10
CA GLY A 140 4.39 0.63 6.94
C GLY A 140 4.91 -0.78 7.12
N LEU A 141 6.03 -1.09 6.48
CA LEU A 141 6.80 -2.27 6.86
C LEU A 141 7.31 -2.07 8.31
N THR A 142 6.93 -2.95 9.22
CA THR A 142 7.50 -3.00 10.57
C THR A 142 8.89 -3.65 10.56
N THR A 143 9.20 -4.42 9.51
CA THR A 143 10.52 -5.05 9.34
C THR A 143 11.07 -4.92 7.90
N PRO A 144 12.40 -4.84 7.71
CA PRO A 144 13.01 -4.64 6.39
C PRO A 144 12.81 -5.79 5.38
N SER A 145 12.34 -6.95 5.84
CA SER A 145 12.16 -8.18 5.05
C SER A 145 10.75 -8.39 4.52
N GLU A 146 9.80 -7.51 4.85
CA GLU A 146 8.42 -7.64 4.37
C GLU A 146 8.33 -7.39 2.86
N ALA A 147 7.42 -8.13 2.22
CA ALA A 147 7.26 -8.12 0.77
C ALA A 147 6.79 -6.74 0.26
N TYR A 148 7.32 -6.34 -0.90
CA TYR A 148 6.84 -5.17 -1.64
C TYR A 148 5.51 -5.52 -2.32
N TYR A 149 4.49 -4.72 -2.03
CA TYR A 149 3.18 -4.84 -2.67
C TYR A 149 2.95 -3.61 -3.55
N ASP A 150 2.38 -3.84 -4.72
CA ASP A 150 2.06 -2.82 -5.72
C ASP A 150 0.54 -2.65 -5.91
N GLN A 151 -0.26 -3.42 -5.17
CA GLN A 151 -1.70 -3.26 -5.09
C GLN A 151 -2.18 -3.44 -3.64
N TYR A 152 -3.07 -2.55 -3.22
CA TYR A 152 -3.66 -2.51 -1.89
C TYR A 152 -5.19 -2.49 -2.01
N ARG A 153 -5.86 -3.26 -1.16
CA ARG A 153 -7.31 -3.23 -0.99
C ARG A 153 -7.61 -2.74 0.41
N ILE A 154 -8.21 -1.56 0.49
CA ILE A 154 -8.58 -0.89 1.73
C ILE A 154 -10.05 -1.16 1.97
N ILE A 155 -10.38 -1.74 3.12
CA ILE A 155 -11.76 -1.99 3.51
C ILE A 155 -11.99 -1.41 4.90
N VAL A 156 -13.01 -0.55 5.01
CA VAL A 156 -13.46 0.08 6.25
C VAL A 156 -14.93 -0.28 6.46
N VAL A 157 -15.30 -0.69 7.66
CA VAL A 157 -16.65 -1.09 8.02
C VAL A 157 -17.12 -0.27 9.20
N ARG A 158 -18.28 0.38 9.05
CA ARG A 158 -18.90 1.14 10.14
C ARG A 158 -19.70 0.18 11.03
N HIS A 159 -19.45 0.18 12.35
CA HIS A 159 -20.11 -0.67 13.36
C HIS A 159 -21.51 -0.16 13.78
N GLY A 160 -22.16 0.73 13.01
CA GLY A 160 -23.39 1.38 13.46
C GLY A 160 -24.51 0.40 13.86
N SER A 161 -25.47 0.88 14.66
CA SER A 161 -26.63 0.08 15.06
C SER A 161 -27.43 -0.37 13.83
N GLY A 162 -27.41 -1.66 13.51
CA GLY A 162 -28.07 -2.24 12.33
C GLY A 162 -27.11 -3.07 11.46
N SER A 163 -27.45 -3.27 10.19
CA SER A 163 -26.54 -3.91 9.23
C SER A 163 -25.38 -2.97 8.89
N PRO A 164 -24.12 -3.28 9.24
CA PRO A 164 -22.98 -2.46 8.90
C PRO A 164 -22.81 -2.26 7.39
N ASN A 165 -22.30 -1.08 7.02
CA ASN A 165 -21.84 -0.77 5.67
C ASN A 165 -20.33 -1.02 5.57
N ALA A 166 -19.87 -1.78 4.58
CA ALA A 166 -18.46 -1.78 4.19
C ALA A 166 -18.19 -0.79 3.09
N TYR A 167 -17.01 -0.20 3.15
CA TYR A 167 -16.47 0.72 2.19
C TYR A 167 -15.17 0.10 1.71
N ALA A 168 -15.15 -0.41 0.48
CA ALA A 168 -13.98 -1.07 -0.09
C ALA A 168 -13.44 -0.29 -1.29
N LYS A 169 -12.11 -0.26 -1.42
CA LYS A 169 -11.42 0.31 -2.57
C LYS A 169 -10.14 -0.46 -2.86
N VAL A 170 -9.86 -0.69 -4.13
CA VAL A 170 -8.55 -1.19 -4.59
C VAL A 170 -7.73 -0.02 -5.13
N ILE A 171 -6.48 0.08 -4.73
CA ILE A 171 -5.51 1.07 -5.17
C ILE A 171 -4.30 0.34 -5.73
N GLY A 172 -3.88 0.69 -6.95
CA GLY A 172 -2.62 0.23 -7.52
C GLY A 172 -1.54 1.32 -7.42
N VAL A 173 -0.34 0.92 -7.01
CA VAL A 173 0.85 1.76 -6.83
C VAL A 173 2.01 1.11 -7.58
N ARG A 174 2.36 1.65 -8.75
CA ARG A 174 3.45 1.18 -9.62
C ARG A 174 4.43 2.31 -9.96
#